data_AF-A0A5C3DPW7-F1
#
_entry.id   AF-A0A5C3DPW7-F1
#
_cell.length_a   1.000
_cell.length_b   1.000
_cell.length_c   1.000
_cell.angle_alpha   90.00
_cell.angle_beta   90.00
_cell.angle_gamma   90.00
#
_symmetry.space_group_name_H-M   'P 1'
#
loop_
_entity.id
_entity.type
_entity.pdbx_description
1 polymer ?
#
loop_
_entity_poly.entity_id
_entity_poly.type
_entity_poly.pdbx_seq_one_letter_code
_entity_poly.pdbx_strand_id
1 'polypeptide(L)'
;MPHKRAKHSDRVAKRFSLGQDLAPGADDGFFSEMPKGAMRILQGGKVQEAYRAKLQAKKKAEQDALTKAKGKAKASESAPGDEAASELTIRPGEKLRDFNARVEQAMAADVRSSFKSATRSQINARKRERRKLRAAGIDPDADPEDLEQQQSTRIAKADKAAALQASEPSKADLKRQRQAIQQTGEIKDFAKATQVKKINDVAQAPPTLTRAPRGESVQAKTRKARLIAKITGNDEEEAERKVKQAEVARHKGRVPDKLAAANASAAGAKKRKLPAGGEAAAAEPSMARQRVLQEEREKAIKAYRQIKEKKIQESESKRAKKA
;
A
#
# COMPACT_ATOMS: atom_id res chain seq x y z
N MET A 1 -8.03 15.99 17.45
CA MET A 1 -8.13 15.62 16.03
C MET A 1 -9.56 15.24 15.65
N PRO A 2 -10.21 15.97 14.73
CA PRO A 2 -11.61 15.75 14.33
C PRO A 2 -11.91 14.32 13.86
N HIS A 3 -10.99 13.71 13.11
CA HIS A 3 -11.16 12.34 12.59
C HIS A 3 -11.12 11.23 13.66
N LYS A 4 -10.49 11.45 14.82
CA LYS A 4 -10.51 10.47 15.92
C LYS A 4 -11.84 10.51 16.68
N ARG A 5 -12.47 11.68 16.78
CA ARG A 5 -13.77 11.88 17.43
C ARG A 5 -14.91 11.24 16.62
N ALA A 6 -14.90 11.38 15.30
CA ALA A 6 -15.88 10.73 14.42
C ALA A 6 -15.90 9.20 14.58
N LYS A 7 -14.73 8.54 14.53
CA LYS A 7 -14.64 7.07 14.72
C LYS A 7 -14.94 6.59 16.13
N HIS A 8 -14.83 7.47 17.12
CA HIS A 8 -15.24 7.17 18.49
C HIS A 8 -16.76 7.23 18.60
N SER A 9 -17.38 8.28 18.06
CA SER A 9 -18.83 8.43 17.99
C SER A 9 -19.49 7.24 17.28
N ASP A 10 -18.98 6.82 16.13
CA ASP A 10 -19.54 5.67 15.40
C ASP A 10 -19.40 4.35 16.19
N ARG A 11 -18.32 4.18 16.96
CA ARG A 11 -18.12 2.99 17.79
C ARG A 11 -19.01 2.99 19.02
N VAL A 12 -19.19 4.15 19.64
CA VAL A 12 -20.10 4.33 20.78
C VAL A 12 -21.53 4.12 20.32
N ALA A 13 -21.96 4.74 19.21
CA ALA A 13 -23.28 4.55 18.63
C ALA A 13 -23.54 3.08 18.28
N LYS A 14 -22.56 2.38 17.68
CA LYS A 14 -22.67 0.94 17.41
C LYS A 14 -22.75 0.09 18.68
N ARG A 15 -21.97 0.42 19.71
CA ARG A 15 -22.03 -0.28 21.01
C ARG A 15 -23.38 -0.03 21.69
N PHE A 16 -23.93 1.17 21.58
CA PHE A 16 -25.25 1.52 22.11
C PHE A 16 -26.37 0.78 21.35
N SER A 17 -26.31 0.75 20.01
CA SER A 17 -27.30 0.03 19.19
C SER A 17 -27.25 -1.48 19.37
N LEU A 18 -26.07 -2.03 19.66
CA LEU A 18 -25.88 -3.45 19.92
C LEU A 18 -26.24 -3.83 21.37
N GLY A 19 -26.53 -2.88 22.26
CA GLY A 19 -26.73 -3.15 23.68
C GLY A 19 -25.40 -3.37 24.41
N GLN A 20 -25.33 -2.90 25.65
CA GLN A 20 -24.11 -2.94 26.45
C GLN A 20 -23.88 -4.30 27.15
N ASP A 21 -24.88 -5.18 27.08
CA ASP A 21 -24.98 -6.39 27.90
C ASP A 21 -25.65 -7.54 27.14
N LEU A 22 -25.30 -7.70 25.87
CA LEU A 22 -25.59 -8.97 25.19
C LEU A 22 -24.61 -10.00 25.77
N ALA A 23 -25.15 -10.96 26.52
CA ALA A 23 -24.45 -12.21 26.77
C ALA A 23 -23.88 -12.71 25.42
N PRO A 24 -22.64 -13.22 25.37
CA PRO A 24 -22.11 -13.82 24.14
C PRO A 24 -23.19 -14.75 23.62
N GLY A 25 -23.75 -14.41 22.45
CA GLY A 25 -24.90 -15.12 21.90
C GLY A 25 -24.59 -16.60 21.95
N ALA A 26 -25.58 -17.40 22.32
CA ALA A 26 -25.54 -18.84 22.13
C ALA A 26 -25.49 -19.11 20.62
N ASP A 27 -24.36 -18.80 19.98
CA ASP A 27 -23.97 -19.32 18.69
C ASP A 27 -23.71 -20.80 18.96
N ASP A 28 -24.81 -21.57 18.88
CA ASP A 28 -24.91 -23.01 18.73
C ASP A 28 -23.59 -23.74 19.03
N GLY A 29 -23.46 -24.29 20.25
CA GLY A 29 -22.23 -24.97 20.72
C GLY A 29 -21.67 -26.03 19.77
N PHE A 30 -22.48 -26.50 18.81
CA PHE A 30 -22.07 -27.37 17.71
C PHE A 30 -21.10 -26.72 16.70
N PHE A 31 -21.23 -25.41 16.42
CA PHE A 31 -20.40 -24.70 15.45
C PHE A 31 -19.17 -24.03 16.09
N SER A 32 -19.16 -23.81 17.41
CA SER A 32 -18.01 -23.25 18.12
C SER A 32 -16.84 -24.22 18.24
N GLU A 33 -17.12 -25.52 18.31
CA GLU A 33 -16.11 -26.58 18.44
C GLU A 33 -15.55 -27.02 17.08
N MET A 34 -16.24 -26.67 15.99
CA MET A 34 -15.87 -27.08 14.66
C MET A 34 -14.71 -26.24 14.11
N PRO A 35 -13.64 -26.84 13.56
CA PRO A 35 -12.52 -26.10 13.02
C PRO A 35 -12.96 -25.08 11.97
N LYS A 36 -12.42 -23.86 12.03
CA LYS A 36 -12.73 -22.77 11.09
C LYS A 36 -12.61 -23.16 9.61
N GLY A 37 -11.76 -24.14 9.30
CA GLY A 37 -11.65 -24.73 7.97
C GLY A 37 -12.91 -25.50 7.55
N ALA A 38 -13.42 -26.38 8.41
CA ALA A 38 -14.65 -27.14 8.16
C ALA A 38 -15.89 -26.23 8.11
N MET A 39 -15.95 -25.21 8.97
CA MET A 39 -16.99 -24.16 8.90
C MET A 39 -17.04 -23.48 7.53
N ARG A 40 -15.88 -23.12 6.96
CA ARG A 40 -15.84 -22.50 5.63
C ARG A 40 -16.28 -23.43 4.51
N ILE A 41 -16.06 -24.74 4.65
CA ILE A 41 -16.46 -25.72 3.65
C ILE A 41 -17.97 -25.94 3.73
N LEU A 42 -18.51 -26.17 4.93
CA LEU A 42 -19.95 -26.37 5.16
C LEU A 42 -20.78 -25.12 4.86
N GLN A 43 -20.29 -23.94 5.22
CA GLN A 43 -20.94 -22.66 4.89
C GLN A 43 -20.53 -22.10 3.53
N GLY A 44 -19.75 -22.84 2.74
CA GLY A 44 -19.17 -22.36 1.48
C GLY A 44 -20.22 -21.84 0.50
N GLY A 45 -21.36 -22.53 0.40
CA GLY A 45 -22.50 -22.10 -0.42
C GLY A 45 -23.06 -20.74 0.03
N LYS A 46 -23.38 -20.60 1.32
CA LYS A 46 -23.89 -19.35 1.92
C LYS A 46 -22.90 -18.19 1.75
N VAL A 47 -21.60 -18.45 1.90
CA VAL A 47 -20.55 -17.43 1.71
C VAL A 47 -20.47 -16.98 0.25
N GLN A 48 -20.58 -17.90 -0.71
CA GLN A 48 -20.59 -17.58 -2.13
C GLN A 48 -21.86 -16.82 -2.55
N GLU A 49 -23.03 -17.19 -2.02
CA GLU A 49 -24.29 -16.49 -2.23
C GLU A 49 -24.26 -15.08 -1.65
N ALA A 50 -23.80 -14.91 -0.41
CA ALA A 50 -23.64 -13.60 0.21
C ALA A 50 -22.66 -12.71 -0.57
N TYR A 51 -21.58 -13.30 -1.12
CA TYR A 51 -20.65 -12.58 -1.97
C TYR A 51 -21.29 -12.13 -3.30
N ARG A 52 -22.05 -13.02 -3.96
CA ARG A 52 -22.80 -12.70 -5.19
C ARG A 52 -23.86 -11.63 -4.94
N ALA A 53 -24.63 -11.75 -3.86
CA ALA A 53 -25.63 -10.77 -3.44
C ALA A 53 -24.99 -9.40 -3.15
N LYS A 54 -23.84 -9.37 -2.47
CA LYS A 54 -23.09 -8.13 -2.23
C LYS A 54 -22.55 -7.51 -3.51
N LEU A 55 -22.12 -8.32 -4.48
CA LEU A 55 -21.70 -7.82 -5.79
C LEU A 55 -22.88 -7.22 -6.56
N GLN A 56 -24.04 -7.88 -6.53
CA GLN A 56 -25.26 -7.39 -7.19
C GLN A 56 -25.77 -6.12 -6.53
N ALA A 57 -25.79 -6.04 -5.19
CA ALA A 57 -26.18 -4.84 -4.45
C ALA A 57 -25.25 -3.66 -4.77
N LYS A 58 -23.93 -3.90 -4.90
CA LYS A 58 -22.98 -2.87 -5.34
C LYS A 58 -23.24 -2.41 -6.76
N LYS A 59 -23.51 -3.34 -7.70
CA LYS A 59 -23.83 -3.00 -9.09
C LYS A 59 -25.13 -2.19 -9.18
N LYS A 60 -26.17 -2.57 -8.43
CA LYS A 60 -27.44 -1.84 -8.34
C LYS A 60 -27.24 -0.45 -7.73
N ALA A 61 -26.50 -0.34 -6.62
CA ALA A 61 -26.20 0.95 -6.00
C ALA A 61 -25.36 1.88 -6.89
N GLU A 62 -24.45 1.33 -7.70
CA GLU A 62 -23.68 2.09 -8.68
C GLU A 62 -24.55 2.56 -9.85
N GLN A 63 -25.44 1.71 -10.36
CA GLN A 63 -26.43 2.09 -11.36
C GLN A 63 -27.42 3.14 -10.84
N ASP A 64 -27.93 2.98 -9.62
CA ASP A 64 -28.80 3.97 -8.96
C ASP A 64 -28.07 5.29 -8.70
N ALA A 65 -26.77 5.25 -8.41
CA ALA A 65 -25.95 6.46 -8.29
C ALA A 65 -25.74 7.14 -9.65
N LEU A 66 -25.60 6.39 -10.73
CA LEU A 66 -25.48 6.90 -12.10
C LEU A 66 -26.81 7.49 -12.61
N THR A 67 -27.94 6.84 -12.34
CA THR A 67 -29.27 7.35 -12.73
C THR A 67 -29.69 8.55 -11.87
N LYS A 68 -29.39 8.53 -10.55
CA LYS A 68 -29.58 9.72 -9.70
C LYS A 68 -28.62 10.85 -10.04
N ALA A 69 -27.39 10.59 -10.50
CA ALA A 69 -26.50 11.66 -10.96
C ALA A 69 -27.00 12.31 -12.27
N LYS A 70 -27.67 11.57 -13.15
CA LYS A 70 -28.33 12.12 -14.35
C LYS A 70 -29.65 12.83 -14.04
N GLY A 71 -30.42 12.37 -13.05
CA GLY A 71 -31.68 13.01 -12.64
C GLY A 71 -31.52 14.21 -11.67
N LYS A 72 -30.44 14.24 -10.88
CA LYS A 72 -30.18 15.30 -9.90
C LYS A 72 -29.40 16.48 -10.44
N ALA A 73 -29.03 16.45 -11.72
CA ALA A 73 -28.54 17.64 -12.44
C ALA A 73 -29.68 18.60 -12.86
N LYS A 74 -30.95 18.26 -12.62
CA LYS A 74 -32.11 19.11 -12.96
C LYS A 74 -33.08 19.35 -11.79
N ALA A 75 -32.71 19.00 -10.56
CA ALA A 75 -33.60 19.10 -9.39
C ALA A 75 -32.90 19.55 -8.10
N SER A 76 -31.76 20.24 -8.21
CA SER A 76 -31.16 20.96 -7.07
C SER A 76 -30.88 22.42 -7.38
N GLU A 77 -31.72 23.04 -8.22
CA GLU A 77 -31.97 24.49 -8.19
C GLU A 77 -33.13 24.70 -7.21
N SER A 78 -32.81 24.89 -5.93
CA SER A 78 -33.69 25.40 -4.84
C SER A 78 -33.18 24.94 -3.47
N ALA A 79 -31.88 25.06 -3.23
CA ALA A 79 -31.45 25.40 -1.87
C ALA A 79 -31.64 26.92 -1.72
N PRO A 80 -32.16 27.42 -0.59
CA PRO A 80 -32.51 28.85 -0.39
C PRO A 80 -31.26 29.71 -0.15
N GLY A 81 -30.31 29.68 -1.09
CA GLY A 81 -29.04 30.43 -1.03
C GLY A 81 -28.50 30.96 -2.36
N ASP A 82 -29.09 30.60 -3.51
CA ASP A 82 -28.57 30.97 -4.84
C ASP A 82 -29.18 32.23 -5.47
N GLU A 83 -30.20 32.84 -4.85
CA GLU A 83 -30.78 34.13 -5.32
C GLU A 83 -29.76 35.29 -5.26
N ALA A 84 -28.65 35.15 -4.53
CA ALA A 84 -27.59 36.16 -4.49
C ALA A 84 -26.60 36.10 -5.68
N ALA A 85 -26.58 34.98 -6.43
CA ALA A 85 -25.71 34.81 -7.59
C ALA A 85 -26.36 35.29 -8.89
N SER A 86 -27.70 35.24 -8.98
CA SER A 86 -28.48 35.67 -10.16
C SER A 86 -28.57 37.19 -10.34
N GLU A 87 -28.17 37.98 -9.34
CA GLU A 87 -28.23 39.44 -9.38
C GLU A 87 -26.86 40.08 -9.03
N LEU A 88 -25.80 39.64 -9.71
CA LEU A 88 -24.51 40.34 -9.71
C LEU A 88 -24.57 41.57 -10.62
N THR A 89 -25.42 42.53 -10.26
CA THR A 89 -25.42 43.89 -10.83
C THR A 89 -24.68 44.85 -9.90
N ILE A 90 -24.13 45.92 -10.47
CA ILE A 90 -23.51 47.01 -9.70
C ILE A 90 -24.63 47.72 -8.94
N ARG A 91 -24.55 47.74 -7.60
CA ARG A 91 -25.53 48.45 -6.78
C ARG A 91 -25.33 49.97 -6.96
N PRO A 92 -26.40 50.79 -6.91
CA PRO A 92 -26.26 52.23 -6.99
C PRO A 92 -25.34 52.74 -5.87
N GLY A 93 -24.28 53.47 -6.24
CA GLY A 93 -23.27 53.99 -5.31
C GLY A 93 -22.12 53.03 -4.96
N GLU A 94 -22.14 51.79 -5.44
CA GLU A 94 -21.03 50.83 -5.25
C GLU A 94 -19.87 51.13 -6.22
N LYS A 95 -18.64 51.09 -5.74
CA LYS A 95 -17.45 51.22 -6.59
C LYS A 95 -17.19 49.90 -7.32
N LEU A 96 -16.60 49.97 -8.51
CA LEU A 96 -16.25 48.78 -9.32
C LEU A 96 -15.40 47.75 -8.57
N ARG A 97 -14.54 48.20 -7.64
CA ARG A 97 -13.71 47.31 -6.80
C ARG A 97 -14.55 46.44 -5.87
N ASP A 98 -15.58 47.01 -5.25
CA ASP A 98 -16.44 46.31 -4.28
C ASP A 98 -17.34 45.31 -5.01
N PHE A 99 -17.85 45.70 -6.19
CA PHE A 99 -18.56 44.80 -7.10
C PHE A 99 -17.71 43.59 -7.47
N ASN A 100 -16.46 43.80 -7.92
CA ASN A 100 -15.55 42.71 -8.27
C ASN A 100 -15.27 41.79 -7.07
N ALA A 101 -15.06 42.34 -5.87
CA ALA A 101 -14.87 41.54 -4.66
C ALA A 101 -16.09 40.66 -4.33
N ARG A 102 -17.30 41.17 -4.53
CA ARG A 102 -18.55 40.44 -4.32
C ARG A 102 -18.77 39.35 -5.37
N VAL A 103 -18.47 39.64 -6.64
CA VAL A 103 -18.45 38.66 -7.73
C VAL A 103 -17.46 37.53 -7.43
N GLU A 104 -16.23 37.87 -7.03
CA GLU A 104 -15.21 36.89 -6.66
C GLU A 104 -15.65 36.02 -5.47
N GLN A 105 -16.26 36.61 -4.45
CA GLN A 105 -16.77 35.86 -3.29
C GLN A 105 -17.93 34.93 -3.65
N ALA A 106 -18.88 35.40 -4.46
CA ALA A 106 -20.00 34.60 -4.94
C ALA A 106 -19.51 33.39 -5.77
N MET A 107 -18.58 33.63 -6.70
CA MET A 107 -18.02 32.57 -7.55
C MET A 107 -16.93 31.73 -6.85
N ALA A 108 -16.39 32.16 -5.71
CA ALA A 108 -15.28 31.48 -5.05
C ALA A 108 -15.61 30.03 -4.69
N ALA A 109 -16.86 29.74 -4.30
CA ALA A 109 -17.28 28.39 -3.96
C ALA A 109 -17.23 27.45 -5.19
N ASP A 110 -17.72 27.91 -6.34
CA ASP A 110 -17.76 27.14 -7.59
C ASP A 110 -16.40 27.00 -8.23
N VAL A 111 -15.59 28.05 -8.19
CA VAL A 111 -14.19 27.99 -8.60
C VAL A 111 -13.44 26.97 -7.73
N ARG A 112 -13.61 27.02 -6.40
CA ARG A 112 -12.97 26.03 -5.50
C ARG A 112 -13.51 24.61 -5.73
N SER A 113 -14.81 24.45 -6.01
CA SER A 113 -15.43 23.14 -6.24
C SER A 113 -14.93 22.50 -7.55
N SER A 114 -14.83 23.29 -8.62
CA SER A 114 -14.30 22.87 -9.93
C SER A 114 -12.80 22.54 -9.85
N PHE A 115 -11.98 23.35 -9.20
CA PHE A 115 -10.56 23.02 -8.97
C PHE A 115 -10.39 21.74 -8.15
N LYS A 116 -11.18 21.57 -7.09
CA LYS A 116 -11.12 20.37 -6.24
C LYS A 116 -11.57 19.12 -6.97
N SER A 117 -12.60 19.20 -7.82
CA SER A 117 -13.07 18.06 -8.62
C SER A 117 -12.06 17.67 -9.70
N ALA A 118 -11.48 18.65 -10.41
CA ALA A 118 -10.43 18.44 -11.40
C ALA A 118 -9.18 17.79 -10.78
N THR A 119 -8.73 18.33 -9.64
CA THR A 119 -7.56 17.81 -8.92
C THR A 119 -7.83 16.39 -8.39
N ARG A 120 -9.03 16.13 -7.86
CA ARG A 120 -9.41 14.80 -7.38
C ARG A 120 -9.49 13.77 -8.52
N SER A 121 -9.95 14.17 -9.70
CA SER A 121 -9.95 13.32 -10.90
C SER A 121 -8.53 12.91 -11.28
N GLN A 122 -7.60 13.89 -11.37
CA GLN A 122 -6.19 13.62 -11.68
C GLN A 122 -5.52 12.74 -10.62
N ILE A 123 -5.76 12.98 -9.34
CA ILE A 123 -5.23 12.13 -8.25
C ILE A 123 -5.77 10.70 -8.37
N ASN A 124 -7.06 10.54 -8.67
CA ASN A 124 -7.66 9.22 -8.84
C ASN A 124 -7.12 8.50 -10.08
N ALA A 125 -6.88 9.22 -11.18
CA ALA A 125 -6.25 8.68 -12.38
C ALA A 125 -4.83 8.17 -12.07
N ARG A 126 -3.98 9.00 -11.45
CA ARG A 126 -2.63 8.61 -11.00
C ARG A 126 -2.66 7.41 -10.05
N LYS A 127 -3.63 7.37 -9.12
CA LYS A 127 -3.78 6.23 -8.20
C LYS A 127 -4.18 4.95 -8.92
N ARG A 128 -5.00 5.03 -9.97
CA ARG A 128 -5.34 3.88 -10.82
C ARG A 128 -4.12 3.41 -11.61
N GLU A 129 -3.33 4.31 -12.17
CA GLU A 129 -2.08 4.00 -12.86
C GLU A 129 -1.07 3.34 -11.93
N ARG A 130 -0.82 3.90 -10.74
CA ARG A 130 0.06 3.29 -9.73
C ARG A 130 -0.40 1.89 -9.33
N ARG A 131 -1.70 1.64 -9.25
CA ARG A 131 -2.23 0.30 -8.97
C ARG A 131 -2.00 -0.66 -10.13
N LYS A 132 -2.17 -0.21 -11.38
CA LYS A 132 -1.85 -1.01 -12.57
C LYS A 132 -0.36 -1.37 -12.61
N LEU A 133 0.52 -0.41 -12.36
CA LEU A 133 1.97 -0.63 -12.29
C LEU A 133 2.33 -1.64 -11.19
N ARG A 134 1.78 -1.47 -9.97
CA ARG A 134 1.99 -2.43 -8.87
C ARG A 134 1.42 -3.81 -9.15
N ALA A 135 0.29 -3.90 -9.87
CA ALA A 135 -0.26 -5.19 -10.31
C ALA A 135 0.65 -5.88 -11.35
N ALA A 136 1.33 -5.10 -12.21
CA ALA A 136 2.42 -5.56 -13.04
C ALA A 136 3.75 -5.76 -12.27
N GLY A 137 3.73 -5.65 -10.94
CA GLY A 137 4.87 -5.77 -10.03
C GLY A 137 5.82 -4.57 -10.03
N ILE A 138 5.59 -3.56 -10.88
CA ILE A 138 6.45 -2.39 -11.04
C ILE A 138 6.12 -1.41 -9.91
N ASP A 139 7.08 -1.07 -9.07
CA ASP A 139 6.87 -0.02 -8.07
C ASP A 139 7.07 1.36 -8.72
N PRO A 140 6.02 2.18 -8.87
CA PRO A 140 6.12 3.50 -9.51
C PRO A 140 6.95 4.52 -8.73
N ASP A 141 7.38 4.19 -7.52
CA ASP A 141 8.21 5.02 -6.65
C ASP A 141 9.67 4.53 -6.57
N ALA A 142 10.03 3.44 -7.28
CA ALA A 142 11.40 2.94 -7.29
C ALA A 142 12.31 3.83 -8.14
N ASP A 143 13.54 4.04 -7.66
CA ASP A 143 14.58 4.73 -8.43
C ASP A 143 14.88 3.96 -9.73
N PRO A 144 15.25 4.64 -10.82
CA PRO A 144 15.45 4.03 -12.13
C PRO A 144 16.48 2.89 -12.12
N GLU A 145 17.49 2.95 -11.24
CA GLU A 145 18.49 1.87 -11.09
C GLU A 145 17.90 0.59 -10.46
N ASP A 146 16.93 0.73 -9.54
CA ASP A 146 16.26 -0.42 -8.92
C ASP A 146 15.29 -1.12 -9.90
N LEU A 147 14.80 -0.41 -10.92
CA LEU A 147 13.93 -0.99 -11.95
C LEU A 147 14.68 -2.00 -12.83
N GLU A 148 15.94 -1.75 -13.17
CA GLU A 148 16.77 -2.66 -13.97
C GLU A 148 17.05 -3.97 -13.22
N GLN A 149 17.37 -3.88 -11.93
CA GLN A 149 17.56 -5.05 -11.07
C GLN A 149 16.25 -5.86 -10.90
N GLN A 150 15.11 -5.17 -10.82
CA GLN A 150 13.81 -5.86 -10.78
C GLN A 150 13.46 -6.54 -12.11
N GLN A 151 13.85 -5.96 -13.25
CA GLN A 151 13.65 -6.59 -14.55
C GLN A 151 14.53 -7.83 -14.71
N SER A 152 15.83 -7.74 -14.38
CA SER A 152 16.74 -8.89 -14.48
C SER A 152 16.29 -10.05 -13.58
N THR A 153 15.85 -9.76 -12.35
CA THR A 153 15.31 -10.80 -11.45
C THR A 153 14.00 -11.42 -11.94
N ARG A 154 13.19 -10.71 -12.72
CA ARG A 154 11.99 -11.27 -13.35
C ARG A 154 12.33 -12.16 -14.52
N ILE A 155 13.26 -11.72 -15.38
CA ILE A 155 13.73 -12.51 -16.51
C ILE A 155 14.33 -13.83 -15.99
N ALA A 156 15.24 -13.76 -15.01
CA ALA A 156 15.82 -14.96 -14.40
C ALA A 156 14.77 -15.90 -13.76
N LYS A 157 13.69 -15.35 -13.18
CA LYS A 157 12.58 -16.17 -12.65
C LYS A 157 11.73 -16.78 -13.75
N ALA A 158 11.48 -16.05 -14.83
CA ALA A 158 10.74 -16.55 -15.98
C ALA A 158 11.53 -17.67 -16.68
N ASP A 159 12.83 -17.48 -16.87
CA ASP A 159 13.73 -18.49 -17.45
C ASP A 159 13.82 -19.73 -16.57
N LYS A 160 13.91 -19.55 -15.25
CA LYS A 160 13.89 -20.67 -14.30
C LYS A 160 12.55 -21.42 -14.32
N ALA A 161 11.43 -20.71 -14.44
CA ALA A 161 10.11 -21.33 -14.56
C ALA A 161 9.95 -22.08 -15.90
N ALA A 162 10.43 -21.51 -16.99
CA ALA A 162 10.46 -22.16 -18.30
C ALA A 162 11.35 -23.41 -18.29
N ALA A 163 12.52 -23.34 -17.65
CA ALA A 163 13.41 -24.49 -17.47
C ALA A 163 12.76 -25.60 -16.62
N LEU A 164 12.04 -25.25 -15.55
CA LEU A 164 11.28 -26.22 -14.76
C LEU A 164 10.17 -26.88 -15.59
N GLN A 165 9.42 -26.11 -16.37
CA GLN A 165 8.40 -26.66 -17.27
C GLN A 165 8.98 -27.55 -18.37
N ALA A 166 10.16 -27.20 -18.90
CA ALA A 166 10.87 -28.05 -19.86
C ALA A 166 11.40 -29.34 -19.21
N SER A 167 11.68 -29.33 -17.90
CA SER A 167 12.10 -30.51 -17.14
C SER A 167 10.96 -31.40 -16.64
N GLU A 168 9.72 -30.91 -16.68
CA GLU A 168 8.56 -31.72 -16.27
C GLU A 168 8.30 -32.81 -17.33
N PRO A 169 8.22 -34.09 -16.93
CA PRO A 169 7.98 -35.17 -17.87
C PRO A 169 6.65 -34.95 -18.57
N SER A 170 6.66 -35.11 -19.90
CA SER A 170 5.47 -34.87 -20.70
C SER A 170 4.34 -35.80 -20.26
N LYS A 171 3.08 -35.40 -20.50
CA LYS A 171 1.92 -36.25 -20.19
C LYS A 171 1.99 -37.62 -20.91
N ALA A 172 2.68 -37.68 -22.05
CA ALA A 172 2.94 -38.92 -22.77
C ALA A 172 3.96 -39.81 -22.03
N ASP A 173 5.01 -39.23 -21.45
CA ASP A 173 6.00 -39.96 -20.65
C ASP A 173 5.40 -40.48 -19.35
N LEU A 174 4.55 -39.69 -18.68
CA LEU A 174 3.80 -40.16 -17.52
C LEU A 174 2.84 -41.30 -17.87
N LYS A 175 2.27 -41.29 -19.07
CA LYS A 175 1.42 -42.38 -19.57
C LYS A 175 2.24 -43.64 -19.88
N ARG A 176 3.43 -43.49 -20.49
CA ARG A 176 4.38 -44.60 -20.70
C ARG A 176 4.87 -45.18 -19.38
N GLN A 177 5.18 -44.36 -18.38
CA GLN A 177 5.52 -44.82 -17.03
C GLN A 177 4.38 -45.59 -16.39
N ARG A 178 3.13 -45.10 -16.48
CA ARG A 178 1.97 -45.86 -15.96
C ARG A 178 1.79 -47.19 -16.66
N GLN A 179 1.92 -47.23 -17.98
CA GLN A 179 1.79 -48.47 -18.75
C GLN A 179 2.92 -49.45 -18.43
N ALA A 180 4.16 -48.97 -18.27
CA ALA A 180 5.28 -49.79 -17.84
C ALA A 180 5.04 -50.40 -16.45
N ILE A 181 4.55 -49.61 -15.48
CA ILE A 181 4.20 -50.09 -14.13
C ILE A 181 3.06 -51.13 -14.18
N GLN A 182 2.10 -50.97 -15.09
CA GLN A 182 1.01 -51.93 -15.27
C GLN A 182 1.48 -53.24 -15.94
N GLN A 183 2.43 -53.17 -16.87
CA GLN A 183 2.94 -54.33 -17.61
C GLN A 183 3.96 -55.14 -16.81
N THR A 184 4.77 -54.52 -15.96
CA THR A 184 5.77 -55.24 -15.15
C THR A 184 5.16 -55.98 -13.97
N GLY A 185 3.87 -55.80 -13.65
CA GLY A 185 3.18 -56.56 -12.59
C GLY A 185 3.73 -56.36 -11.18
N GLU A 186 4.82 -55.60 -11.02
CA GLU A 186 5.28 -55.04 -9.75
C GLU A 186 4.30 -53.94 -9.34
N ILE A 187 3.13 -54.39 -8.89
CA ILE A 187 2.34 -53.63 -7.95
C ILE A 187 3.30 -53.41 -6.77
N LYS A 188 3.94 -52.24 -6.72
CA LYS A 188 4.48 -51.68 -5.48
C LYS A 188 3.28 -51.34 -4.61
N ASP A 189 2.49 -52.36 -4.26
CA ASP A 189 1.67 -52.41 -3.08
C ASP A 189 2.63 -51.98 -2.00
N PHE A 190 2.39 -50.79 -1.44
CA PHE A 190 3.10 -50.19 -0.33
C PHE A 190 3.84 -51.27 0.42
N ALA A 191 5.14 -51.45 0.12
CA ALA A 191 5.91 -52.49 0.78
C ALA A 191 5.67 -52.23 2.26
N LYS A 192 4.93 -53.14 2.93
CA LYS A 192 4.57 -53.01 4.35
C LYS A 192 5.85 -52.54 4.99
N ALA A 193 5.85 -51.34 5.57
CA ALA A 193 7.07 -50.78 6.12
C ALA A 193 7.57 -51.79 7.16
N THR A 194 8.56 -52.61 6.77
CA THR A 194 9.03 -53.75 7.56
C THR A 194 9.79 -53.29 8.81
N GLN A 195 10.01 -51.98 8.92
CA GLN A 195 10.41 -51.32 10.14
C GLN A 195 9.22 -50.62 10.78
N VAL A 196 8.46 -51.38 11.57
CA VAL A 196 7.80 -50.82 12.76
C VAL A 196 8.93 -50.33 13.67
N LYS A 197 9.39 -49.10 13.46
CA LYS A 197 10.30 -48.44 14.39
C LYS A 197 9.56 -48.37 15.72
N LYS A 198 10.07 -49.09 16.73
CA LYS A 198 9.50 -49.07 18.08
C LYS A 198 9.42 -47.60 18.51
N ILE A 199 8.32 -47.20 19.14
CA ILE A 199 8.08 -45.81 19.59
C ILE A 199 9.24 -45.30 20.47
N ASN A 200 10.00 -46.20 21.09
CA ASN A 200 11.17 -45.91 21.91
C ASN A 200 12.52 -45.82 21.15
N ASP A 201 12.54 -46.16 19.85
CA ASP A 201 13.74 -46.14 18.99
C ASP A 201 13.82 -44.86 18.14
N VAL A 202 12.77 -44.03 18.19
CA VAL A 202 12.91 -42.59 17.96
C VAL A 202 13.53 -42.03 19.23
N ALA A 203 14.86 -42.18 19.34
CA ALA A 203 15.64 -41.44 20.30
C ALA A 203 15.14 -40.00 20.28
N GLN A 204 14.74 -39.51 21.45
CA GLN A 204 14.40 -38.12 21.71
C GLN A 204 15.66 -37.27 21.49
N ALA A 205 16.13 -37.15 20.24
CA ALA A 205 16.98 -36.04 19.88
C ALA A 205 16.13 -34.80 20.16
N PRO A 206 16.53 -33.95 21.13
CA PRO A 206 15.74 -32.77 21.45
C PRO A 206 15.50 -32.01 20.14
N PRO A 207 14.24 -31.64 19.85
CA PRO A 207 13.90 -31.04 18.56
C PRO A 207 14.81 -29.84 18.34
N THR A 208 15.54 -29.87 17.23
CA THR A 208 16.39 -28.74 16.86
C THR A 208 15.47 -27.57 16.51
N LEU A 209 15.36 -26.59 17.41
CA LEU A 209 14.61 -25.37 17.20
C LEU A 209 15.35 -24.52 16.15
N THR A 210 15.18 -24.87 14.88
CA THR A 210 15.72 -24.14 13.73
C THR A 210 15.12 -22.73 13.61
N ARG A 211 14.03 -22.45 14.32
CA ARG A 211 13.45 -21.12 14.46
C ARG A 211 13.51 -20.65 15.90
N ALA A 212 14.20 -19.53 16.09
CA ALA A 212 14.22 -18.84 17.37
C ALA A 212 12.80 -18.38 17.79
N PRO A 213 12.49 -18.39 19.09
CA PRO A 213 11.21 -17.95 19.61
C PRO A 213 10.89 -16.52 19.16
N ARG A 214 9.63 -16.29 18.74
CA ARG A 214 9.14 -14.97 18.34
C ARG A 214 9.27 -14.00 19.51
N GLY A 215 10.06 -12.93 19.33
CA GLY A 215 10.30 -11.90 20.36
C GLY A 215 11.77 -11.63 20.66
N GLU A 216 12.69 -12.40 20.07
CA GLU A 216 14.12 -12.21 20.28
C GLU A 216 14.57 -10.81 19.80
N SER A 217 15.12 -10.02 20.73
CA SER A 217 15.62 -8.67 20.47
C SER A 217 16.77 -8.69 19.45
N VAL A 218 17.02 -7.56 18.78
CA VAL A 218 18.13 -7.43 17.83
C VAL A 218 19.47 -7.81 18.50
N GLN A 219 19.64 -7.46 19.77
CA GLN A 219 20.83 -7.79 20.57
C GLN A 219 20.98 -9.29 20.82
N ALA A 220 19.89 -10.01 21.05
CA ALA A 220 19.94 -11.47 21.23
C ALA A 220 20.27 -12.16 19.89
N LYS A 221 19.73 -11.68 18.76
CA LYS A 221 20.08 -12.18 17.43
C LYS A 221 21.55 -11.94 17.08
N THR A 222 22.13 -10.79 17.42
CA THR A 222 23.56 -10.53 17.19
C THR A 222 24.44 -11.41 18.08
N ARG A 223 24.10 -11.59 19.36
CA ARG A 223 24.83 -12.51 20.26
C ARG A 223 24.78 -13.95 19.75
N LYS A 224 23.62 -14.41 19.29
CA LYS A 224 23.46 -15.74 18.71
C LYS A 224 24.25 -15.91 17.42
N ALA A 225 24.24 -14.91 16.54
CA ALA A 225 25.03 -14.94 15.31
C ALA A 225 26.55 -14.95 15.58
N ARG A 226 27.02 -14.18 16.57
CA ARG A 226 28.43 -14.24 17.04
C ARG A 226 28.79 -15.62 17.57
N LEU A 227 27.95 -16.20 18.43
CA LEU A 227 28.19 -17.54 18.99
C LEU A 227 28.25 -18.61 17.90
N ILE A 228 27.33 -18.54 16.93
CA ILE A 228 27.35 -19.46 15.78
C ILE A 228 28.61 -19.24 14.94
N ALA A 229 28.97 -18.00 14.64
CA ALA A 229 30.18 -17.67 13.89
C ALA A 229 31.44 -18.24 14.57
N LYS A 230 31.57 -18.05 15.88
CA LYS A 230 32.64 -18.59 16.72
C LYS A 230 32.72 -20.12 16.70
N ILE A 231 31.58 -20.81 16.71
CA ILE A 231 31.54 -22.29 16.62
C ILE A 231 31.92 -22.76 15.22
N THR A 232 31.51 -22.03 14.18
CA THR A 232 31.75 -22.38 12.78
C THR A 232 33.10 -21.91 12.23
N GLY A 233 33.88 -21.15 13.00
CA GLY A 233 35.13 -20.53 12.53
C GLY A 233 34.94 -19.40 11.52
N ASN A 234 33.75 -18.81 11.44
CA ASN A 234 33.47 -17.66 10.57
C ASN A 234 33.73 -16.34 11.31
N ASP A 235 33.97 -15.26 10.56
CA ASP A 235 34.21 -13.92 11.12
C ASP A 235 32.98 -13.40 11.90
N GLU A 236 33.20 -13.13 13.20
CA GLU A 236 32.15 -12.69 14.13
C GLU A 236 31.53 -11.34 13.70
N GLU A 237 32.35 -10.42 13.18
CA GLU A 237 31.89 -9.11 12.73
C GLU A 237 31.00 -9.18 11.49
N GLU A 238 31.31 -10.08 10.56
CA GLU A 238 30.55 -10.21 9.32
C GLU A 238 29.16 -10.78 9.61
N ALA A 239 29.07 -11.75 10.53
CA ALA A 239 27.81 -12.32 10.99
C ALA A 239 26.90 -11.27 11.66
N GLU A 240 27.47 -10.36 12.45
CA GLU A 240 26.73 -9.24 13.01
C GLU A 240 26.21 -8.26 11.97
N ARG A 241 27.06 -7.89 11.00
CA ARG A 241 26.67 -6.95 9.95
C ARG A 241 25.51 -7.52 9.14
N LYS A 242 25.54 -8.82 8.83
CA LYS A 242 24.43 -9.53 8.16
C LYS A 242 23.14 -9.47 8.96
N VAL A 243 23.17 -9.69 10.29
CA VAL A 243 21.96 -9.59 11.14
C VAL A 243 21.43 -8.15 11.19
N LYS A 244 22.30 -7.15 11.35
CA LYS A 244 21.91 -5.73 11.38
C LYS A 244 21.30 -5.29 10.05
N GLN A 245 21.92 -5.66 8.92
CA GLN A 245 21.40 -5.37 7.59
C GLN A 245 20.05 -6.05 7.32
N ALA A 246 19.87 -7.30 7.75
CA ALA A 246 18.61 -8.01 7.61
C ALA A 246 17.48 -7.37 8.44
N GLU A 247 17.77 -6.87 9.64
CA GLU A 247 16.80 -6.11 10.45
C GLU A 247 16.47 -4.75 9.82
N VAL A 248 17.47 -4.01 9.33
CA VAL A 248 17.25 -2.75 8.60
C VAL A 248 16.39 -2.99 7.35
N ALA A 249 16.66 -4.03 6.57
CA ALA A 249 15.88 -4.39 5.39
C ALA A 249 14.42 -4.75 5.73
N ARG A 250 14.19 -5.46 6.85
CA ARG A 250 12.82 -5.74 7.36
C ARG A 250 12.07 -4.48 7.74
N HIS A 251 12.77 -3.48 8.26
CA HIS A 251 12.18 -2.20 8.63
C HIS A 251 12.07 -1.20 7.46
N LYS A 252 12.88 -1.33 6.39
CA LYS A 252 12.88 -0.41 5.23
C LYS A 252 11.55 -0.36 4.46
N GLY A 253 10.68 -1.36 4.62
CA GLY A 253 9.31 -1.38 4.05
C GLY A 253 8.17 -1.10 5.05
N ARG A 254 8.49 -0.95 6.35
CA ARG A 254 7.53 -0.56 7.39
C ARG A 254 7.77 0.91 7.70
N VAL A 255 6.82 1.76 7.35
CA VAL A 255 6.81 3.19 7.73
C VAL A 255 7.21 3.28 9.21
N PRO A 256 8.30 3.98 9.56
CA PRO A 256 8.75 4.04 10.94
C PRO A 256 7.61 4.59 11.80
N ASP A 257 7.18 3.77 12.76
CA ASP A 257 6.21 4.17 13.76
C ASP A 257 6.73 5.41 14.46
N LYS A 258 6.08 6.56 14.19
CA LYS A 258 6.17 7.83 14.92
C LYS A 258 5.77 7.70 16.42
N LEU A 259 5.78 6.49 16.98
CA LEU A 259 5.45 6.19 18.37
C LEU A 259 6.68 6.12 19.28
N ALA A 260 7.91 6.00 18.75
CA ALA A 260 9.12 6.07 19.58
C ALA A 260 9.47 7.51 20.03
N ALA A 261 9.01 8.53 19.30
CA ALA A 261 9.26 9.94 19.66
C ALA A 261 8.25 10.51 20.69
N ALA A 262 7.17 9.78 21.02
CA ALA A 262 6.14 10.27 21.93
C ALA A 262 6.39 9.92 23.41
N ASN A 263 7.30 8.97 23.71
CA ASN A 263 7.61 8.57 25.09
C ASN A 263 8.93 9.14 25.63
N ALA A 264 9.69 9.89 24.83
CA ALA A 264 10.93 10.54 25.27
C ALA A 264 10.74 12.01 25.71
N SER A 265 9.53 12.58 25.59
CA SER A 265 9.27 14.00 25.88
C SER A 265 8.51 14.28 27.19
N ALA A 266 8.31 13.26 28.05
CA ALA A 266 7.51 13.40 29.28
C ALA A 266 8.33 13.53 30.57
N ALA A 267 9.66 13.63 30.52
CA ALA A 267 10.48 13.84 31.72
C ALA A 267 11.57 14.89 31.48
N GLY A 268 11.47 16.04 32.16
CA GLY A 268 12.59 16.96 32.33
C GLY A 268 12.34 18.38 31.82
N ALA A 269 11.51 19.13 32.53
CA ALA A 269 11.52 20.58 32.46
C ALA A 269 12.82 21.16 33.05
N LYS A 270 13.58 21.93 32.26
CA LYS A 270 14.36 23.07 32.78
C LYS A 270 14.27 24.25 31.81
N LYS A 271 13.60 25.30 32.30
CA LYS A 271 13.62 26.68 31.81
C LYS A 271 15.03 27.04 31.28
N ARG A 272 15.13 27.39 30.00
CA ARG A 272 16.18 28.31 29.54
C ARG A 272 15.52 29.47 28.80
N LYS A 273 15.81 30.64 29.35
CA LYS A 273 15.48 31.99 28.93
C LYS A 273 16.05 32.23 27.53
N LEU A 274 15.19 32.63 26.59
CA LEU A 274 15.57 33.12 25.27
C LEU A 274 16.36 34.44 25.43
N PRO A 275 17.51 34.61 24.77
CA PRO A 275 17.94 35.93 24.33
C PRO A 275 17.28 36.22 22.97
N ALA A 276 16.59 37.35 22.90
CA ALA A 276 16.17 37.95 21.65
C ALA A 276 17.40 38.49 20.91
N GLY A 277 17.42 38.32 19.58
CA GLY A 277 18.40 38.95 18.69
C GLY A 277 19.51 38.01 18.21
N GLY A 278 19.34 37.45 17.01
CA GLY A 278 20.38 36.70 16.31
C GLY A 278 19.85 36.18 14.98
N GLU A 279 20.34 36.75 13.88
CA GLU A 279 20.02 36.36 12.52
C GLU A 279 20.13 34.85 12.32
N ALA A 280 19.12 34.28 11.65
CA ALA A 280 19.06 32.88 11.34
C ALA A 280 20.15 32.50 10.33
N ALA A 281 21.31 32.08 10.84
CA ALA A 281 22.31 31.38 10.06
C ALA A 281 21.64 30.13 9.46
N ALA A 282 21.43 30.17 8.14
CA ALA A 282 20.90 29.06 7.36
C ALA A 282 21.84 27.86 7.53
N ALA A 283 21.41 26.87 8.31
CA ALA A 283 22.12 25.61 8.44
C ALA A 283 22.36 25.02 7.04
N GLU A 284 23.62 24.94 6.63
CA GLU A 284 23.98 24.45 5.31
C GLU A 284 23.41 23.04 5.11
N PRO A 285 22.68 22.79 4.00
CA PRO A 285 22.14 21.46 3.73
C PRO A 285 23.31 20.49 3.54
N SER A 286 23.21 19.32 4.20
CA SER A 286 24.09 18.16 4.01
C SER A 286 24.46 17.97 2.53
N MET A 287 25.72 17.67 2.22
CA MET A 287 26.24 17.48 0.85
C MET A 287 25.37 16.55 -0.02
N ALA A 288 24.77 15.52 0.57
CA ALA A 288 23.85 14.63 -0.15
C ALA A 288 22.57 15.36 -0.61
N ARG A 289 22.03 16.25 0.23
CA ARG A 289 20.87 17.09 -0.10
C ARG A 289 21.21 18.15 -1.14
N GLN A 290 22.43 18.68 -1.15
CA GLN A 290 22.88 19.62 -2.19
C GLN A 290 22.92 18.96 -3.57
N ARG A 291 23.39 17.70 -3.67
CA ARG A 291 23.40 16.95 -4.94
C ARG A 291 21.98 16.75 -5.48
N VAL A 292 21.05 16.33 -4.64
CA VAL A 292 19.63 16.16 -5.03
C VAL A 292 19.04 17.48 -5.52
N LEU A 293 19.28 18.59 -4.82
CA LEU A 293 18.80 19.91 -5.22
C LEU A 293 19.43 20.41 -6.53
N GLN A 294 20.70 20.06 -6.79
CA GLN A 294 21.37 20.37 -8.06
C GLN A 294 20.79 19.56 -9.22
N GLU A 295 20.55 18.26 -9.04
CA GLU A 295 19.89 17.42 -10.06
C GLU A 295 18.47 17.90 -10.38
N GLU A 296 17.69 18.27 -9.37
CA GLU A 296 16.36 18.86 -9.56
C GLU A 296 16.43 20.19 -10.32
N ARG A 297 17.42 21.04 -10.01
CA ARG A 297 17.66 22.31 -10.71
C ARG A 297 18.02 22.09 -12.17
N GLU A 298 18.90 21.13 -12.47
CA GLU A 298 19.26 20.79 -13.84
C GLU A 298 18.09 20.23 -14.64
N LYS A 299 17.27 19.36 -14.04
CA LYS A 299 16.04 18.86 -14.68
C LYS A 299 15.07 19.99 -14.99
N ALA A 300 14.88 20.94 -14.08
CA ALA A 300 14.02 22.11 -14.30
C ALA A 300 14.55 23.01 -15.43
N ILE A 301 15.87 23.25 -15.48
CA ILE A 301 16.51 24.03 -16.55
C ILE A 301 16.34 23.33 -17.90
N LYS A 302 16.55 22.01 -17.98
CA LYS A 302 16.35 21.23 -19.21
C LYS A 302 14.90 21.31 -19.71
N ALA A 303 13.93 21.13 -18.81
CA ALA A 303 12.51 21.24 -19.15
C ALA A 303 12.17 22.65 -19.66
N TYR A 304 12.70 23.70 -19.04
CA TYR A 304 12.49 25.07 -19.47
C TYR A 304 13.09 25.35 -20.87
N ARG A 305 14.28 24.84 -21.16
CA ARG A 305 14.90 24.95 -22.50
C ARG A 305 14.05 24.28 -23.58
N GLN A 306 13.56 23.07 -23.33
CA GLN A 306 12.68 22.37 -24.27
C GLN A 306 11.37 23.12 -24.51
N ILE A 307 10.75 23.69 -23.47
CA ILE A 307 9.54 24.51 -23.61
C ILE A 307 9.83 25.76 -24.45
N LYS A 308 11.00 26.39 -24.24
CA LYS A 308 11.41 27.58 -24.98
C LYS A 308 11.68 27.27 -26.45
N GLU A 309 12.39 26.18 -26.75
CA GLU A 309 12.64 25.71 -28.12
C GLU A 309 11.32 25.42 -28.85
N LYS A 310 10.38 24.72 -28.20
CA LYS A 310 9.05 24.47 -28.76
C LYS A 310 8.29 25.77 -29.07
N LYS A 311 8.36 26.77 -28.19
CA LYS A 311 7.73 28.08 -28.44
C LYS A 311 8.37 28.81 -29.62
N ILE A 312 9.69 28.71 -29.78
CA ILE A 312 10.40 29.29 -30.92
C ILE A 312 9.95 28.61 -32.22
N GLN A 313 9.97 27.28 -32.28
CA GLN A 313 9.50 26.50 -33.44
C GLN A 313 8.02 26.78 -33.77
N GLU A 314 7.16 26.92 -32.76
CA GLU A 314 5.75 27.28 -32.96
C GLU A 314 5.62 28.70 -33.52
N SER A 315 6.44 29.65 -33.08
CA SER A 315 6.45 31.01 -33.61
C SER A 315 6.99 31.09 -35.04
N GLU A 316 8.02 30.30 -35.37
CA GLU A 316 8.61 30.20 -36.70
C GLU A 316 7.62 29.57 -37.70
N SER A 317 6.97 28.46 -37.31
CA SER A 317 5.94 27.83 -38.15
C SER A 317 4.73 28.74 -38.37
N LYS A 318 4.33 29.56 -37.38
CA LYS A 318 3.30 30.60 -37.55
C LYS A 318 3.73 31.71 -38.50
N ARG A 319 5.00 32.13 -38.45
CA ARG A 319 5.57 33.13 -39.39
C ARG A 319 5.64 32.57 -40.82
N ALA A 320 6.11 31.34 -40.98
CA ALA A 320 6.21 30.68 -42.28
C ALA A 320 4.85 30.44 -42.95
N LYS A 321 3.78 30.20 -42.17
CA LYS A 321 2.41 30.09 -42.71
C LYS A 321 1.78 31.43 -43.11
N LYS A 322 2.34 32.55 -42.63
CA LYS A 322 1.81 33.89 -42.89
C LYS A 322 2.50 34.56 -44.09
N ALA A 323 3.72 34.14 -44.41
CA ALA A 323 4.44 34.50 -45.63
C ALA A 323 3.91 33.68 -46.81
#